data_AF-A0A8T5LVL1-F1
#
_entry.id   AF-A0A8T5LVL1-F1
#
_cell.length_a   1.000
_cell.length_b   1.000
_cell.length_c   1.000
_cell.angle_alpha   90.00
_cell.angle_beta   90.00
_cell.angle_gamma   90.00
#
_symmetry.space_group_name_H-M   'P 1'
#
loop_
_entity.id
_entity.type
_entity.pdbx_description
1 polymer ?
#
loop_
_entity_poly.entity_id
_entity_poly.type
_entity_poly.pdbx_seq_one_letter_code
_entity_poly.pdbx_strand_id
1 'polypeptide(L)'
;MFTFFQNLNSVSAKKTQVKDFDSALLIGAGAPLAEVFDERFSLAMVLAERGVDVYMHRSVWPRDTLFFSDNNIVDVDKLLESDNYGLEHEAYCGGKFLKGDNFIVASDSMIPAFRPRTEKLLNADKALYLNLTRELAQMYTTLNNDFYDDSDEHIDRLFNIGNRHKKIFTYNLTNLMAMANDVASETSYDVVALPFNEVRFAAVGFVELGDHMVVDCRAKKTMKVLKEVGYKIIPTPLGMIQTNKYLGSVRCTCTEMPKSLIPTVNDELEFKLFDSPKTQEFYKVQASR
;
A
#
# COMPACT_ATOMS: atom_id res chain seq x y z
N MET A 1 -23.68 -10.71 18.39
CA MET A 1 -23.71 -9.33 18.94
C MET A 1 -23.25 -8.40 17.83
N PHE A 2 -24.17 -8.00 16.95
CA PHE A 2 -23.93 -7.16 15.76
C PHE A 2 -24.75 -5.88 15.93
N THR A 3 -24.11 -4.77 16.28
CA THR A 3 -24.76 -3.46 16.46
C THR A 3 -24.13 -2.35 15.62
N PHE A 4 -23.34 -2.68 14.58
CA PHE A 4 -22.53 -1.68 13.88
C PHE A 4 -23.02 -1.25 12.48
N PHE A 5 -24.04 -1.88 11.91
CA PHE A 5 -24.51 -1.53 10.55
C PHE A 5 -25.39 -0.27 10.47
N GLN A 6 -25.64 0.44 11.56
CA GLN A 6 -26.63 1.54 11.57
C GLN A 6 -26.08 2.96 11.35
N ASN A 7 -24.77 3.17 11.18
CA ASN A 7 -24.19 4.52 11.05
C ASN A 7 -23.59 4.88 9.68
N LEU A 8 -23.87 4.12 8.61
CA LEU A 8 -23.49 4.52 7.24
C LEU A 8 -24.51 5.44 6.55
N ASN A 9 -25.59 5.82 7.23
CA ASN A 9 -26.55 6.77 6.70
C ASN A 9 -26.14 8.23 6.96
N SER A 10 -25.78 8.90 5.87
CA SER A 10 -25.91 10.34 5.58
C SER A 10 -24.59 11.05 5.26
N VAL A 11 -24.20 11.02 3.97
CA VAL A 11 -24.03 12.25 3.16
C VAL A 11 -24.29 11.87 1.70
N SER A 12 -25.47 12.23 1.19
CA SER A 12 -25.80 12.27 -0.24
C SER A 12 -25.06 13.46 -0.88
N ALA A 13 -23.73 13.38 -0.92
CA ALA A 13 -22.93 14.11 -1.88
C ALA A 13 -22.76 13.15 -3.06
N LYS A 14 -22.89 13.61 -4.31
CA LYS A 14 -22.49 12.83 -5.48
C LYS A 14 -21.09 12.29 -5.20
N LYS A 15 -20.97 10.99 -4.87
CA LYS A 15 -19.69 10.36 -4.57
C LYS A 15 -18.88 10.43 -5.86
N THR A 16 -17.79 11.19 -5.85
CA THR A 16 -16.92 11.33 -7.02
C THR A 16 -16.43 9.95 -7.43
N GLN A 17 -16.73 9.55 -8.66
CA GLN A 17 -16.27 8.28 -9.22
C GLN A 17 -14.78 8.37 -9.51
N VAL A 18 -14.05 7.32 -9.16
CA VAL A 18 -12.68 7.12 -9.62
C VAL A 18 -12.75 6.72 -11.09
N LYS A 19 -12.02 7.44 -11.93
CA LYS A 19 -11.88 7.14 -13.36
C LYS A 19 -10.41 6.86 -13.66
N ASP A 20 -10.15 6.20 -14.79
CA ASP A 20 -8.79 5.99 -15.31
C ASP A 20 -7.87 5.24 -14.32
N PHE A 21 -8.43 4.24 -13.64
CA PHE A 21 -7.68 3.26 -12.85
C PHE A 21 -7.78 1.89 -13.53
N ASP A 22 -6.65 1.43 -14.07
CA ASP A 22 -6.59 0.26 -14.96
C ASP A 22 -6.32 -1.07 -14.24
N SER A 23 -6.33 -1.03 -12.91
CA SER A 23 -6.15 -2.18 -12.03
C SER A 23 -7.39 -2.43 -11.18
N ALA A 24 -7.49 -3.61 -10.60
CA ALA A 24 -8.25 -3.85 -9.38
C ALA A 24 -7.37 -3.55 -8.16
N LEU A 25 -8.00 -3.27 -7.03
CA LEU A 25 -7.32 -3.15 -5.75
C LEU A 25 -7.62 -4.38 -4.89
N LEU A 26 -6.56 -5.09 -4.52
CA LEU A 26 -6.65 -6.22 -3.59
C LEU A 26 -6.35 -5.74 -2.17
N ILE A 27 -7.27 -5.93 -1.24
CA ILE A 27 -7.17 -5.51 0.15
C ILE A 27 -7.11 -6.73 1.06
N GLY A 28 -6.19 -6.72 2.02
CA GLY A 28 -6.03 -7.82 2.97
C GLY A 28 -7.14 -7.81 4.01
N ALA A 29 -7.84 -8.93 4.21
CA ALA A 29 -8.89 -9.07 5.20
C ALA A 29 -8.36 -8.97 6.63
N GLY A 30 -7.09 -9.30 6.86
CA GLY A 30 -6.48 -9.18 8.19
C GLY A 30 -6.92 -10.27 9.18
N ALA A 31 -7.53 -11.37 8.72
CA ALA A 31 -7.87 -12.50 9.59
C ALA A 31 -6.58 -13.12 10.20
N PRO A 32 -6.53 -13.40 11.52
CA PRO A 32 -7.64 -13.41 12.49
C PRO A 32 -7.83 -12.10 13.31
N LEU A 33 -7.21 -10.99 12.94
CA LEU A 33 -7.26 -9.72 13.69
C LEU A 33 -8.58 -8.98 13.40
N ALA A 34 -9.64 -9.31 14.14
CA ALA A 34 -10.99 -8.75 13.94
C ALA A 34 -11.02 -7.21 13.89
N GLU A 35 -10.25 -6.53 14.74
CA GLU A 35 -10.21 -5.06 14.76
C GLU A 35 -9.56 -4.46 13.50
N VAL A 36 -8.64 -5.19 12.85
CA VAL A 36 -8.02 -4.80 11.58
C VAL A 36 -8.96 -5.07 10.42
N PHE A 37 -9.78 -6.13 10.50
CA PHE A 37 -10.79 -6.44 9.50
C PHE A 37 -11.78 -5.29 9.33
N ASP A 38 -12.26 -4.69 10.42
CA ASP A 38 -13.25 -3.60 10.37
C ASP A 38 -12.73 -2.36 9.63
N GLU A 39 -11.47 -1.95 9.87
CA GLU A 39 -10.84 -0.81 9.18
C GLU A 39 -10.79 -1.05 7.66
N ARG A 40 -10.33 -2.24 7.27
CA ARG A 40 -10.03 -2.60 5.89
C ARG A 40 -11.28 -2.96 5.09
N PHE A 41 -12.25 -3.62 5.71
CA PHE A 41 -13.54 -3.88 5.10
C PHE A 41 -14.29 -2.57 4.85
N SER A 42 -14.27 -1.64 5.81
CA SER A 42 -14.87 -0.32 5.62
C SER A 42 -14.21 0.44 4.47
N LEU A 43 -12.87 0.40 4.38
CA LEU A 43 -12.13 0.97 3.25
C LEU A 43 -12.55 0.34 1.92
N ALA A 44 -12.64 -0.99 1.87
CA ALA A 44 -13.05 -1.73 0.68
C ALA A 44 -14.43 -1.29 0.16
N MET A 45 -15.41 -1.18 1.07
CA MET A 45 -16.75 -0.70 0.73
C MET A 45 -16.75 0.72 0.16
N VAL A 46 -16.03 1.66 0.80
CA VAL A 46 -15.92 3.06 0.35
C VAL A 46 -15.32 3.17 -1.06
N LEU A 47 -14.34 2.33 -1.37
CA LEU A 47 -13.70 2.30 -2.68
C LEU A 47 -14.59 1.66 -3.74
N ALA A 48 -15.28 0.55 -3.42
CA ALA A 48 -16.25 -0.09 -4.30
C ALA A 48 -17.40 0.87 -4.68
N GLU A 49 -17.92 1.64 -3.71
CA GLU A 49 -18.93 2.68 -3.96
C GLU A 49 -18.48 3.79 -4.92
N ARG A 50 -17.16 3.97 -5.08
CA ARG A 50 -16.54 4.95 -5.97
C ARG A 50 -16.14 4.37 -7.32
N GLY A 51 -16.56 3.14 -7.61
CA GLY A 51 -16.32 2.46 -8.89
C GLY A 51 -14.95 1.82 -9.00
N VAL A 52 -14.22 1.63 -7.90
CA VAL A 52 -12.98 0.86 -7.88
C VAL A 52 -13.34 -0.62 -7.83
N ASP A 53 -12.73 -1.43 -8.69
CA ASP A 53 -12.84 -2.90 -8.60
C ASP A 53 -12.03 -3.38 -7.39
N VAL A 54 -12.71 -3.71 -6.29
CA VAL A 54 -12.06 -4.10 -5.03
C VAL A 54 -12.28 -5.58 -4.73
N TYR A 55 -11.20 -6.25 -4.34
CA TYR A 55 -11.21 -7.65 -3.90
C TYR A 55 -10.61 -7.74 -2.50
N MET A 56 -11.21 -8.55 -1.64
CA MET A 56 -10.63 -8.92 -0.34
C MET A 56 -9.83 -10.22 -0.47
N HIS A 57 -8.68 -10.29 0.20
CA HIS A 57 -7.81 -11.47 0.24
C HIS A 57 -7.53 -11.91 1.68
N ARG A 58 -7.26 -13.19 1.91
CA ARG A 58 -6.96 -13.70 3.27
C ARG A 58 -5.66 -13.13 3.87
N SER A 59 -4.68 -12.76 3.05
CA SER A 59 -3.38 -12.24 3.54
C SER A 59 -3.59 -10.96 4.36
N VAL A 60 -2.86 -10.85 5.47
CA VAL A 60 -2.85 -9.63 6.29
C VAL A 60 -2.10 -8.51 5.56
N TRP A 61 -1.07 -8.81 4.78
CA TRP A 61 -0.27 -7.81 4.08
C TRP A 61 -0.10 -8.24 2.62
N PRO A 62 -1.18 -8.13 1.79
CA PRO A 62 -1.10 -8.60 0.41
C PRO A 62 -0.07 -7.83 -0.41
N ARG A 63 0.27 -6.59 -0.02
CA ARG A 63 1.40 -5.86 -0.59
C ARG A 63 2.70 -6.64 -0.47
N ASP A 64 2.94 -7.19 0.71
CA ASP A 64 4.21 -7.82 1.04
C ASP A 64 4.30 -9.24 0.47
N THR A 65 3.16 -9.91 0.30
CA THR A 65 3.16 -11.33 -0.07
C THR A 65 2.70 -11.63 -1.50
N LEU A 66 2.07 -10.68 -2.19
CA LEU A 66 1.55 -10.89 -3.55
C LEU A 66 2.09 -9.85 -4.54
N PHE A 67 2.80 -10.35 -5.54
CA PHE A 67 3.40 -9.56 -6.60
C PHE A 67 2.69 -9.84 -7.90
N PHE A 68 2.21 -8.78 -8.51
CA PHE A 68 1.55 -8.85 -9.81
C PHE A 68 2.44 -8.23 -10.88
N SER A 69 2.58 -8.94 -11.98
CA SER A 69 3.07 -8.42 -13.26
C SER A 69 1.98 -8.64 -14.31
N ASP A 70 2.09 -8.06 -15.49
CA ASP A 70 1.02 -8.07 -16.50
C ASP A 70 0.44 -9.48 -16.81
N ASN A 71 1.27 -10.52 -16.65
CA ASN A 71 0.91 -11.91 -16.96
C ASN A 71 1.22 -12.93 -15.85
N ASN A 72 1.75 -12.53 -14.69
CA ASN A 72 2.12 -13.46 -13.61
C ASN A 72 1.76 -12.94 -12.23
N ILE A 73 1.46 -13.88 -11.34
CA ILE A 73 1.32 -13.68 -9.90
C ILE A 73 2.45 -14.43 -9.20
N VAL A 74 3.23 -13.76 -8.37
CA VAL A 74 4.17 -14.40 -7.44
C VAL A 74 3.60 -14.27 -6.04
N ASP A 75 3.26 -15.42 -5.46
CA ASP A 75 2.78 -15.57 -4.09
C ASP A 75 3.97 -16.00 -3.22
N VAL A 76 4.55 -15.04 -2.51
CA VAL A 76 5.80 -15.21 -1.76
C VAL A 76 5.58 -16.15 -0.58
N ASP A 77 4.38 -16.17 0.00
CA ASP A 77 4.00 -17.11 1.05
C ASP A 77 4.01 -18.56 0.53
N LYS A 78 3.87 -18.80 -0.78
CA LYS A 78 4.00 -20.15 -1.35
C LYS A 78 5.43 -20.56 -1.66
N LEU A 79 6.39 -19.64 -1.53
CA LEU A 79 7.82 -19.95 -1.60
C LEU A 79 8.36 -20.51 -0.26
N LEU A 80 7.48 -20.68 0.75
CA LEU A 80 7.78 -21.23 2.09
C LEU A 80 8.50 -22.58 2.10
N GLU A 81 8.47 -23.32 0.99
CA GLU A 81 9.11 -24.64 0.86
C GLU A 81 10.56 -24.57 0.31
N SER A 82 11.08 -23.38 0.02
CA SER A 82 12.47 -23.21 -0.43
C SER A 82 13.44 -23.09 0.75
N ASP A 83 14.62 -23.71 0.64
CA ASP A 83 15.72 -23.55 1.62
C ASP A 83 16.19 -22.08 1.75
N ASN A 84 15.73 -21.20 0.86
CA ASN A 84 16.06 -19.78 0.81
C ASN A 84 14.88 -18.88 1.21
N TYR A 85 13.80 -19.42 1.80
CA TYR A 85 12.57 -18.66 2.06
C TYR A 85 12.83 -17.30 2.72
N GLY A 86 13.65 -17.23 3.77
CA GLY A 86 13.96 -15.95 4.42
C GLY A 86 14.63 -14.94 3.49
N LEU A 87 15.55 -15.41 2.64
CA LEU A 87 16.25 -14.59 1.66
C LEU A 87 15.33 -14.15 0.50
N GLU A 88 14.44 -15.05 0.06
CA GLU A 88 13.44 -14.75 -0.97
C GLU A 88 12.35 -13.82 -0.46
N HIS A 89 11.88 -14.01 0.78
CA HIS A 89 10.91 -13.12 1.41
C HIS A 89 11.47 -11.70 1.56
N GLU A 90 12.70 -11.55 2.06
CA GLU A 90 13.36 -10.24 2.09
C GLU A 90 13.50 -9.64 0.69
N ALA A 91 13.82 -10.45 -0.33
CA ALA A 91 13.97 -10.00 -1.71
C ALA A 91 12.63 -9.73 -2.45
N TYR A 92 11.52 -10.25 -1.94
CA TYR A 92 10.18 -10.09 -2.48
C TYR A 92 9.23 -9.65 -1.37
N CYS A 93 9.53 -8.54 -0.72
CA CYS A 93 8.58 -7.86 0.15
C CYS A 93 8.17 -6.51 -0.47
N GLY A 94 6.88 -6.33 -0.74
CA GLY A 94 6.31 -5.16 -1.39
C GLY A 94 6.58 -3.82 -0.70
N GLY A 95 6.77 -3.81 0.62
CA GLY A 95 7.18 -2.63 1.37
C GLY A 95 8.64 -2.21 1.17
N LYS A 96 9.49 -3.08 0.59
CA LYS A 96 10.92 -2.80 0.33
C LYS A 96 11.18 -2.04 -0.97
N PHE A 97 10.17 -1.84 -1.81
CA PHE A 97 10.33 -1.07 -3.06
C PHE A 97 9.10 -0.21 -3.38
N LEU A 98 9.34 0.80 -4.21
CA LEU A 98 8.36 1.69 -4.81
C LEU A 98 8.60 1.70 -6.32
N LYS A 99 7.52 1.60 -7.08
CA LYS A 99 7.57 1.56 -8.54
C LYS A 99 7.14 2.91 -9.12
N GLY A 100 8.04 3.53 -9.88
CA GLY A 100 7.73 4.62 -10.79
C GLY A 100 7.35 4.10 -12.19
N ASP A 101 7.16 5.01 -13.16
CA ASP A 101 6.78 4.62 -14.53
C ASP A 101 7.76 3.60 -15.16
N ASN A 102 9.08 3.84 -15.04
CA ASN A 102 10.13 3.06 -15.70
C ASN A 102 11.24 2.63 -14.73
N PHE A 103 11.09 2.91 -13.44
CA PHE A 103 12.15 2.70 -12.45
C PHE A 103 11.58 2.16 -11.14
N ILE A 104 12.47 1.61 -10.32
CA ILE A 104 12.18 1.27 -8.93
C ILE A 104 13.12 2.02 -8.00
N VAL A 105 12.60 2.37 -6.83
CA VAL A 105 13.41 2.76 -5.66
C VAL A 105 13.22 1.66 -4.63
N ALA A 106 14.32 1.12 -4.12
CA ALA A 106 14.28 0.01 -3.17
C ALA A 106 15.22 0.25 -1.99
N SER A 107 14.94 -0.43 -0.88
CA SER A 107 15.91 -0.50 0.22
C SER A 107 17.16 -1.26 -0.21
N ASP A 108 18.33 -0.86 0.28
CA ASP A 108 19.60 -1.53 0.05
C ASP A 108 19.76 -2.79 0.93
N SER A 109 18.84 -3.06 1.86
CA SER A 109 18.74 -4.33 2.62
C SER A 109 18.52 -5.56 1.72
N MET A 110 18.21 -5.35 0.44
CA MET A 110 17.98 -6.42 -0.53
C MET A 110 19.28 -7.14 -0.85
N ILE A 111 19.27 -8.47 -0.75
CA ILE A 111 20.40 -9.32 -1.10
C ILE A 111 20.79 -9.09 -2.57
N PRO A 112 22.04 -8.68 -2.87
CA PRO A 112 22.48 -8.33 -4.22
C PRO A 112 22.16 -9.38 -5.29
N ALA A 113 22.19 -10.67 -4.93
CA ALA A 113 21.91 -11.78 -5.85
C ALA A 113 20.46 -11.79 -6.40
N PHE A 114 19.50 -11.20 -5.68
CA PHE A 114 18.10 -11.20 -6.11
C PHE A 114 17.69 -9.93 -6.88
N ARG A 115 18.50 -8.85 -6.83
CA ARG A 115 18.20 -7.57 -7.50
C ARG A 115 17.84 -7.74 -8.99
N PRO A 116 18.62 -8.47 -9.82
CA PRO A 116 18.28 -8.62 -11.23
C PRO A 116 16.93 -9.32 -11.49
N ARG A 117 16.55 -10.25 -10.60
CA ARG A 117 15.26 -10.96 -10.71
C ARG A 117 14.10 -10.07 -10.29
N THR A 118 14.25 -9.31 -9.22
CA THR A 118 13.24 -8.34 -8.76
C THR A 118 13.03 -7.21 -9.78
N GLU A 119 14.12 -6.66 -10.34
CA GLU A 119 14.06 -5.65 -11.42
C GLU A 119 13.30 -6.16 -12.65
N LYS A 120 13.62 -7.38 -13.08
CA LYS A 120 12.93 -8.05 -14.19
C LYS A 120 11.45 -8.29 -13.90
N LEU A 121 11.11 -8.73 -12.69
CA LEU A 121 9.72 -8.99 -12.28
C LEU A 121 8.89 -7.71 -12.26
N LEU A 122 9.47 -6.61 -11.78
CA LEU A 122 8.82 -5.31 -11.69
C LEU A 122 8.84 -4.54 -13.01
N ASN A 123 9.50 -5.07 -14.04
CA ASN A 123 9.67 -4.47 -15.36
C ASN A 123 10.27 -3.05 -15.25
N ALA A 124 11.39 -2.93 -14.55
CA ALA A 124 12.08 -1.66 -14.32
C ALA A 124 13.31 -1.54 -15.23
N ASP A 125 13.45 -0.42 -15.94
CA ASP A 125 14.64 -0.10 -16.74
C ASP A 125 15.81 0.37 -15.86
N LYS A 126 15.47 0.89 -14.67
CA LYS A 126 16.40 1.46 -13.71
C LYS A 126 16.00 1.10 -12.29
N ALA A 127 17.00 0.78 -11.46
CA ALA A 127 16.81 0.55 -10.04
C ALA A 127 17.74 1.45 -9.22
N LEU A 128 17.18 2.08 -8.19
CA LEU A 128 17.89 2.94 -7.25
C LEU A 128 17.76 2.33 -5.85
N TYR A 129 18.89 1.90 -5.29
CA TYR A 129 18.95 1.28 -3.97
C TYR A 129 19.39 2.30 -2.93
N LEU A 130 18.59 2.48 -1.88
CA LEU A 130 18.83 3.44 -0.81
C LEU A 130 19.21 2.72 0.48
N ASN A 131 20.31 3.12 1.12
CA ASN A 131 20.61 2.68 2.47
C ASN A 131 19.73 3.45 3.46
N LEU A 132 18.85 2.74 4.18
CA LEU A 132 17.81 3.35 5.03
C LEU A 132 18.11 3.21 6.53
N THR A 133 19.17 2.49 6.91
CA THR A 133 19.41 2.06 8.29
C THR A 133 19.47 3.25 9.26
N ARG A 134 20.12 4.35 8.85
CA ARG A 134 20.31 5.54 9.70
C ARG A 134 19.02 6.34 9.86
N GLU A 135 18.23 6.44 8.81
CA GLU A 135 17.04 7.27 8.71
C GLU A 135 15.88 6.62 9.48
N LEU A 136 15.75 5.31 9.40
CA LEU A 136 14.77 4.54 10.17
C LEU A 136 15.05 4.68 11.67
N ALA A 137 16.31 4.51 12.10
CA ALA A 137 16.71 4.71 13.49
C ALA A 137 16.34 6.12 14.00
N GLN A 138 16.50 7.16 13.17
CA GLN A 138 16.12 8.52 13.52
C GLN A 138 14.60 8.69 13.66
N MET A 139 13.81 8.08 12.77
CA MET A 139 12.34 8.11 12.89
C MET A 139 11.86 7.41 14.16
N TYR A 140 12.40 6.23 14.48
CA TYR A 140 12.00 5.45 15.65
C TYR A 140 12.31 6.16 16.96
N THR A 141 13.50 6.75 17.06
CA THR A 141 13.89 7.60 18.20
C THR A 141 12.91 8.76 18.40
N THR A 142 12.43 9.37 17.30
CA THR A 142 11.55 10.53 17.37
C THR A 142 10.10 10.16 17.68
N LEU A 143 9.66 8.95 17.29
CA LEU A 143 8.30 8.48 17.51
C LEU A 143 8.08 7.87 18.90
N ASN A 144 9.15 7.59 19.66
CA ASN A 144 9.12 6.99 20.99
C ASN A 144 8.15 5.81 21.06
N ASN A 145 8.28 4.91 20.09
CA ASN A 145 7.26 3.94 19.77
C ASN A 145 7.87 2.55 19.87
N ASP A 146 7.59 1.87 20.98
CA ASP A 146 8.09 0.51 21.31
C ASP A 146 7.66 -0.57 20.28
N PHE A 147 6.87 -0.20 19.29
CA PHE A 147 6.29 -1.10 18.30
C PHE A 147 7.12 -1.21 17.02
N TYR A 148 8.01 -0.26 16.72
CA TYR A 148 8.77 -0.29 15.47
C TYR A 148 10.06 -1.09 15.64
N ASP A 149 10.20 -2.13 14.82
CA ASP A 149 11.42 -2.93 14.74
C ASP A 149 12.48 -2.22 13.88
N ASP A 150 13.64 -1.99 14.49
CA ASP A 150 14.82 -1.36 13.89
C ASP A 150 15.39 -2.16 12.71
N SER A 151 15.03 -3.44 12.59
CA SER A 151 15.50 -4.33 11.52
C SER A 151 14.68 -4.25 10.24
N ASP A 152 13.48 -3.66 10.29
CA ASP A 152 12.59 -3.66 9.12
C ASP A 152 12.79 -2.44 8.21
N GLU A 153 13.67 -2.62 7.22
CA GLU A 153 14.04 -1.58 6.24
C GLU A 153 13.02 -1.37 5.10
N HIS A 154 11.74 -1.19 5.43
CA HIS A 154 10.70 -0.85 4.46
C HIS A 154 10.83 0.59 3.98
N ILE A 155 11.03 0.78 2.67
CA ILE A 155 11.13 2.10 2.06
C ILE A 155 9.79 2.84 2.05
N ASP A 156 8.67 2.11 2.01
CA ASP A 156 7.33 2.68 1.96
C ASP A 156 6.87 3.35 3.27
N ARG A 157 7.66 3.21 4.34
CA ARG A 157 7.53 3.98 5.58
C ARG A 157 8.08 5.40 5.47
N LEU A 158 8.97 5.63 4.53
CA LEU A 158 9.73 6.87 4.38
C LEU A 158 9.39 7.63 3.10
N PHE A 159 9.06 6.89 2.05
CA PHE A 159 8.82 7.41 0.72
C PHE A 159 7.54 6.85 0.13
N ASN A 160 6.98 7.57 -0.84
CA ASN A 160 5.96 7.04 -1.74
C ASN A 160 6.07 7.72 -3.12
N ILE A 161 5.51 7.11 -4.15
CA ILE A 161 5.54 7.61 -5.52
C ILE A 161 4.11 7.88 -5.97
N GLY A 162 3.88 9.06 -6.55
CA GLY A 162 2.66 9.37 -7.29
C GLY A 162 2.98 9.55 -8.76
N ASN A 163 2.65 8.54 -9.57
CA ASN A 163 3.05 8.46 -10.98
C ASN A 163 2.32 9.51 -11.81
N ARG A 164 1.04 9.77 -11.52
CA ARG A 164 0.22 10.69 -12.34
C ARG A 164 0.80 12.09 -12.40
N HIS A 165 1.27 12.61 -11.26
CA HIS A 165 1.89 13.94 -11.18
C HIS A 165 3.42 13.88 -11.11
N LYS A 166 4.02 12.70 -11.34
CA LYS A 166 5.46 12.44 -11.29
C LYS A 166 6.11 13.01 -10.03
N LYS A 167 5.61 12.59 -8.86
CA LYS A 167 6.08 13.08 -7.55
C LYS A 167 6.69 11.97 -6.71
N ILE A 168 7.79 12.29 -6.05
CA ILE A 168 8.37 11.52 -4.95
C ILE A 168 7.96 12.22 -3.65
N PHE A 169 7.23 11.51 -2.80
CA PHE A 169 6.79 12.03 -1.52
C PHE A 169 7.67 11.50 -0.41
N THR A 170 8.09 12.36 0.50
CA THR A 170 8.79 11.98 1.72
C THR A 170 8.55 12.98 2.82
N TYR A 171 8.96 12.69 4.05
CA TYR A 171 8.81 13.63 5.15
C TYR A 171 9.82 14.77 5.07
N ASN A 172 9.45 15.93 5.61
CA ASN A 172 10.26 17.15 5.64
C ASN A 172 11.44 17.09 6.65
N LEU A 173 12.26 16.04 6.54
CA LEU A 173 13.52 15.87 7.24
C LEU A 173 14.69 16.05 6.27
N THR A 174 15.74 16.75 6.69
CA THR A 174 16.89 17.10 5.83
C THR A 174 17.47 15.89 5.08
N ASN A 175 17.71 14.78 5.78
CA ASN A 175 18.32 13.58 5.17
C ASN A 175 17.38 12.90 4.17
N LEU A 176 16.09 12.76 4.51
CA LEU A 176 15.09 12.16 3.62
C LEU A 176 14.88 13.02 2.37
N MET A 177 14.85 14.34 2.53
CA MET A 177 14.77 15.27 1.40
C MET A 177 16.01 15.19 0.51
N ALA A 178 17.22 15.05 1.08
CA ALA A 178 18.44 14.86 0.29
C ALA A 178 18.36 13.58 -0.54
N MET A 179 18.01 12.45 0.07
CA MET A 179 17.82 11.17 -0.64
C MET A 179 16.75 11.26 -1.72
N ALA A 180 15.60 11.90 -1.44
CA ALA A 180 14.56 12.10 -2.44
C ALA A 180 15.06 12.94 -3.63
N ASN A 181 15.88 13.97 -3.36
CA ASN A 181 16.44 14.81 -4.42
C ASN A 181 17.47 14.05 -5.26
N ASP A 182 18.26 13.16 -4.67
CA ASP A 182 19.17 12.28 -5.40
C ASP A 182 18.37 11.36 -6.34
N VAL A 183 17.31 10.73 -5.86
CA VAL A 183 16.38 9.95 -6.69
C VAL A 183 15.74 10.81 -7.78
N ALA A 184 15.29 12.02 -7.44
CA ALA A 184 14.69 12.95 -8.39
C ALA A 184 15.67 13.35 -9.50
N SER A 185 16.95 13.58 -9.18
CA SER A 185 18.00 13.92 -10.15
C SER A 185 18.26 12.82 -11.19
N GLU A 186 17.96 11.59 -10.80
CA GLU A 186 18.13 10.38 -11.60
C GLU A 186 16.85 9.99 -12.35
N THR A 187 15.76 10.76 -12.18
CA THR A 187 14.44 10.48 -12.72
C THR A 187 13.79 11.76 -13.28
N SER A 188 12.56 11.67 -13.78
CA SER A 188 11.78 12.84 -14.22
C SER A 188 10.75 13.30 -13.17
N TYR A 189 10.98 12.98 -11.89
CA TYR A 189 10.02 13.17 -10.81
C TYR A 189 10.46 14.31 -9.90
N ASP A 190 9.50 15.10 -9.40
CA ASP A 190 9.79 16.15 -8.43
C ASP A 190 9.56 15.68 -7.00
N VAL A 191 10.32 16.24 -6.05
CA VAL A 191 10.16 15.93 -4.62
C VAL A 191 9.06 16.80 -3.99
N VAL A 192 8.21 16.17 -3.17
CA VAL A 192 7.20 16.84 -2.35
C VAL A 192 7.39 16.47 -0.89
N ALA A 193 7.58 17.49 -0.07
CA ALA A 193 7.75 17.33 1.37
C ALA A 193 6.38 17.18 2.08
N LEU A 194 6.27 16.14 2.90
CA LEU A 194 5.15 15.86 3.77
C LEU A 194 5.46 16.29 5.22
N PRO A 195 4.42 16.64 6.01
CA PRO A 195 4.59 17.03 7.40
C PRO A 195 5.05 15.84 8.26
N PHE A 196 6.28 15.90 8.79
CA PHE A 196 6.85 14.82 9.60
C PHE A 196 6.02 14.51 10.85
N ASN A 197 5.31 15.47 11.43
CA ASN A 197 4.46 15.22 12.60
C ASN A 197 3.26 14.28 12.33
N GLU A 198 2.97 13.96 11.06
CA GLU A 198 1.95 12.98 10.67
C GLU A 198 2.53 11.58 10.36
N VAL A 199 3.84 11.39 10.55
CA VAL A 199 4.50 10.06 10.45
C VAL A 199 3.90 9.03 11.42
N ARG A 200 3.39 9.48 12.58
CA ARG A 200 2.66 8.65 13.55
C ARG A 200 1.37 8.01 13.01
N PHE A 201 0.88 8.48 11.86
CA PHE A 201 -0.27 7.91 11.15
C PHE A 201 0.17 7.12 9.90
N ALA A 202 1.48 6.93 9.71
CA ALA A 202 2.09 6.43 8.49
C ALA A 202 1.61 7.22 7.24
N ALA A 203 1.54 8.55 7.36
CA ALA A 203 0.87 9.41 6.38
C ALA A 203 1.47 9.37 4.95
N VAL A 204 2.73 8.93 4.78
CA VAL A 204 3.33 8.77 3.44
C VAL A 204 2.79 7.52 2.73
N GLY A 205 2.29 6.53 3.46
CA GLY A 205 1.75 5.28 2.92
C GLY A 205 0.31 5.39 2.41
N PHE A 206 0.05 6.31 1.48
CA PHE A 206 -1.21 6.43 0.73
C PHE A 206 -1.20 5.60 -0.57
N VAL A 207 -2.35 5.50 -1.24
CA VAL A 207 -2.54 4.74 -2.48
C VAL A 207 -3.03 5.67 -3.59
N GLU A 208 -2.35 5.68 -4.73
CA GLU A 208 -2.79 6.39 -5.93
C GLU A 208 -3.79 5.53 -6.72
N LEU A 209 -4.95 6.09 -7.04
CA LEU A 209 -6.01 5.47 -7.85
C LEU A 209 -6.42 6.44 -8.96
N GLY A 210 -5.69 6.43 -10.08
CA GLY A 210 -5.89 7.41 -11.15
C GLY A 210 -5.59 8.83 -10.66
N ASP A 211 -6.58 9.73 -10.70
CA ASP A 211 -6.47 11.10 -10.16
C ASP A 211 -6.84 11.22 -8.67
N HIS A 212 -7.07 10.11 -7.99
CA HIS A 212 -7.39 10.06 -6.56
C HIS A 212 -6.23 9.55 -5.72
N MET A 213 -6.16 10.01 -4.46
CA MET A 213 -5.27 9.51 -3.42
C MET A 213 -6.08 9.03 -2.23
N VAL A 214 -5.90 7.77 -1.84
CA VAL A 214 -6.47 7.19 -0.63
C VAL A 214 -5.54 7.43 0.54
N VAL A 215 -6.00 8.17 1.54
CA VAL A 215 -5.15 8.66 2.64
C VAL A 215 -5.84 8.38 3.98
N ASP A 216 -5.07 8.09 5.02
CA ASP A 216 -5.62 7.99 6.38
C ASP A 216 -6.32 9.30 6.76
N CYS A 217 -7.57 9.22 7.24
CA CYS A 217 -8.39 10.39 7.54
C CYS A 217 -7.82 11.30 8.64
N ARG A 218 -6.87 10.82 9.44
CA ARG A 218 -6.17 11.60 10.48
C ARG A 218 -5.07 12.48 9.90
N ALA A 219 -4.53 12.18 8.71
CA ALA A 219 -3.41 12.88 8.08
C ALA A 219 -3.86 14.15 7.31
N LYS A 220 -4.47 15.11 8.02
CA LYS A 220 -5.12 16.28 7.42
C LYS A 220 -4.17 17.20 6.66
N LYS A 221 -2.94 17.39 7.15
CA LYS A 221 -1.96 18.26 6.50
C LYS A 221 -1.41 17.58 5.24
N THR A 222 -1.16 16.28 5.28
CA THR A 222 -0.78 15.48 4.11
C THR A 222 -1.85 15.54 3.03
N MET A 223 -3.13 15.37 3.38
CA MET A 223 -4.24 15.53 2.44
C MET A 223 -4.29 16.93 1.81
N LYS A 224 -3.91 17.99 2.54
CA LYS A 224 -3.82 19.35 2.00
C LYS A 224 -2.70 19.45 0.94
N VAL A 225 -1.51 18.94 1.25
CA VAL A 225 -0.36 18.92 0.31
C VAL A 225 -0.73 18.15 -0.97
N LEU A 226 -1.35 16.98 -0.85
CA LEU A 226 -1.76 16.18 -2.00
C LEU A 226 -2.78 16.90 -2.90
N LYS A 227 -3.69 17.69 -2.32
CA LYS A 227 -4.60 18.54 -3.10
C LYS A 227 -3.89 19.66 -3.83
N GLU A 228 -2.87 20.27 -3.22
CA GLU A 228 -2.05 21.30 -3.84
C GLU A 228 -1.25 20.75 -5.03
N VAL A 229 -0.85 19.48 -4.98
CA VAL A 229 -0.23 18.76 -6.11
C VAL A 229 -1.24 18.50 -7.24
N GLY A 230 -2.53 18.39 -6.94
CA GLY A 230 -3.60 18.20 -7.92
C GLY A 230 -4.47 16.97 -7.71
N TYR A 231 -4.22 16.15 -6.68
CA TYR A 231 -4.99 14.94 -6.42
C TYR A 231 -6.36 15.24 -5.81
N LYS A 232 -7.35 14.42 -6.17
CA LYS A 232 -8.60 14.28 -5.41
C LYS A 232 -8.35 13.36 -4.23
N ILE A 233 -8.94 13.64 -3.07
CA ILE A 233 -8.67 12.87 -1.86
C ILE A 233 -9.84 11.97 -1.49
N ILE A 234 -9.54 10.71 -1.22
CA ILE A 234 -10.43 9.73 -0.60
C ILE A 234 -9.88 9.44 0.80
N PRO A 235 -10.38 10.11 1.86
CA PRO A 235 -9.99 9.73 3.21
C PRO A 235 -10.52 8.33 3.53
N THR A 236 -9.77 7.56 4.33
CA THR A 236 -10.27 6.32 4.92
C THR A 236 -11.53 6.60 5.76
N PRO A 237 -12.52 5.70 5.82
CA PRO A 237 -13.73 5.92 6.64
C PRO A 237 -13.45 5.95 8.13
N LEU A 238 -12.44 5.18 8.56
CA LEU A 238 -11.94 5.10 9.93
C LEU A 238 -10.44 5.42 9.93
N GLY A 239 -9.91 5.89 11.05
CA GLY A 239 -8.46 5.97 11.20
C GLY A 239 -7.87 4.57 11.24
N MET A 240 -6.75 4.34 10.55
CA MET A 240 -6.05 3.04 10.48
C MET A 240 -5.25 2.75 11.77
N ILE A 241 -5.89 2.88 12.94
CA ILE A 241 -5.24 2.78 14.24
C ILE A 241 -4.68 1.39 14.46
N GLN A 242 -5.48 0.36 14.22
CA GLN A 242 -5.12 -1.04 14.43
C GLN A 242 -4.07 -1.45 13.42
N THR A 243 -4.25 -1.08 12.16
CA THR A 243 -3.24 -1.28 11.12
C THR A 243 -1.89 -0.64 11.50
N ASN A 244 -1.88 0.59 12.04
CA ASN A 244 -0.65 1.25 12.47
C ASN A 244 0.01 0.60 13.70
N LYS A 245 -0.75 -0.05 14.60
CA LYS A 245 -0.15 -0.79 15.73
C LYS A 245 0.74 -1.94 15.25
N TYR A 246 0.42 -2.50 14.09
CA TYR A 246 1.22 -3.52 13.41
C TYR A 246 2.13 -2.92 12.34
N LEU A 247 2.53 -1.66 12.50
CA LEU A 247 3.46 -0.94 11.61
C LEU A 247 2.99 -0.79 10.16
N GLY A 248 1.72 -1.04 9.88
CA GLY A 248 1.14 -0.91 8.56
C GLY A 248 0.65 0.51 8.29
N SER A 249 0.51 0.83 7.02
CA SER A 249 -0.17 2.03 6.49
C SER A 249 -1.36 1.62 5.61
N VAL A 250 -2.11 2.59 5.06
CA VAL A 250 -3.14 2.31 4.05
C VAL A 250 -2.53 1.51 2.88
N ARG A 251 -1.34 1.92 2.44
CA ARG A 251 -0.63 1.27 1.35
C ARG A 251 -0.21 -0.16 1.67
N CYS A 252 0.20 -0.47 2.91
CA CYS A 252 0.53 -1.85 3.29
C CYS A 252 -0.69 -2.79 3.24
N THR A 253 -1.90 -2.25 3.43
CA THR A 253 -3.12 -3.08 3.45
C THR A 253 -3.54 -3.59 2.08
N CYS A 254 -2.96 -3.09 0.99
CA CYS A 254 -3.44 -3.36 -0.35
C CYS A 254 -2.35 -3.42 -1.41
N THR A 255 -2.66 -4.08 -2.52
CA THR A 255 -1.79 -4.16 -3.70
C THR A 255 -2.63 -4.04 -4.97
N GLU A 256 -2.02 -3.52 -6.02
CA GLU A 256 -2.67 -3.33 -7.31
C GLU A 256 -2.59 -4.63 -8.11
N MET A 257 -3.72 -5.11 -8.60
CA MET A 257 -3.83 -6.31 -9.43
C MET A 257 -4.25 -5.91 -10.85
N PRO A 258 -3.45 -6.22 -11.88
CA PRO A 258 -3.83 -5.97 -13.27
C PRO A 258 -5.20 -6.58 -13.60
N LYS A 259 -6.04 -5.85 -14.34
CA LYS A 259 -7.37 -6.34 -14.72
C LYS A 259 -7.33 -7.63 -15.53
N SER A 260 -6.25 -7.87 -16.28
CA SER A 260 -6.00 -9.14 -17.00
C SER A 260 -5.90 -10.36 -16.08
N LEU A 261 -5.54 -10.15 -14.82
CA LEU A 261 -5.35 -11.20 -13.82
C LEU A 261 -6.50 -11.30 -12.82
N ILE A 262 -7.51 -10.43 -12.94
CA ILE A 262 -8.79 -10.63 -12.26
C ILE A 262 -9.31 -11.99 -12.74
N PRO A 263 -9.48 -12.99 -11.86
CA PRO A 263 -10.08 -14.23 -12.29
C PRO A 263 -11.44 -13.89 -12.90
N THR A 264 -11.90 -14.63 -13.91
CA THR A 264 -13.34 -14.65 -14.26
C THR A 264 -14.10 -15.26 -13.08
N VAL A 265 -14.21 -14.50 -11.99
CA VAL A 265 -14.87 -14.86 -10.75
C VAL A 265 -16.36 -14.74 -11.06
N ASN A 266 -17.06 -15.88 -11.05
CA ASN A 266 -18.51 -15.95 -11.09
C ASN A 266 -19.12 -14.86 -10.20
N ASP A 267 -20.01 -14.05 -10.75
CA ASP A 267 -20.62 -12.86 -10.12
C ASP A 267 -21.51 -13.16 -8.89
N GLU A 268 -21.47 -14.37 -8.33
CA GLU A 268 -22.34 -14.83 -7.25
C GLU A 268 -21.53 -15.56 -6.18
N LEU A 269 -20.90 -14.83 -5.26
CA LEU A 269 -20.38 -15.41 -4.02
C LEU A 269 -20.70 -14.50 -2.83
N GLU A 270 -21.71 -14.92 -2.06
CA GLU A 270 -21.99 -14.40 -0.73
C GLU A 270 -20.79 -14.64 0.19
N PHE A 271 -20.45 -13.63 1.01
CA PHE A 271 -19.45 -13.72 2.07
C PHE A 271 -19.78 -14.89 3.02
N LYS A 272 -19.09 -16.02 2.85
CA LYS A 272 -18.98 -17.05 3.90
C LYS A 272 -17.68 -16.82 4.64
N LEU A 273 -17.79 -16.50 5.92
CA LEU A 273 -16.65 -16.42 6.83
C LEU A 273 -15.81 -17.71 6.73
N PHE A 274 -14.50 -17.50 6.62
CA PHE A 274 -13.44 -18.45 6.31
C PHE A 274 -13.49 -19.78 7.09
N ASP A 275 -13.90 -20.87 6.42
CA ASP A 275 -13.85 -22.25 6.97
C ASP A 275 -12.89 -23.19 6.19
N SER A 276 -12.13 -22.70 5.19
CA SER A 276 -11.24 -23.56 4.39
C SER A 276 -9.86 -22.94 4.07
N PRO A 277 -8.74 -23.61 4.38
CA PRO A 277 -7.40 -23.06 4.20
C PRO A 277 -6.77 -23.25 2.79
N LYS A 278 -7.49 -23.82 1.80
CA LYS A 278 -6.85 -24.38 0.58
C LYS A 278 -7.14 -23.69 -0.77
N THR A 279 -7.83 -22.57 -0.81
CA THR A 279 -8.18 -21.87 -2.05
C THR A 279 -7.68 -20.42 -2.00
N GLN A 280 -7.12 -19.91 -3.11
CA GLN A 280 -6.82 -18.48 -3.28
C GLN A 280 -8.16 -17.75 -3.43
N GLU A 281 -8.85 -17.53 -2.31
CA GLU A 281 -10.19 -16.95 -2.31
C GLU A 281 -10.07 -15.42 -2.36
N PHE A 282 -10.24 -14.90 -3.58
CA PHE A 282 -10.46 -13.49 -3.84
C PHE A 282 -11.97 -13.22 -3.73
N TYR A 283 -12.39 -12.30 -2.86
CA TYR A 283 -13.82 -11.97 -2.71
C TYR A 283 -14.08 -10.58 -3.24
N LYS A 284 -14.86 -10.48 -4.32
CA LYS A 284 -15.26 -9.20 -4.89
C LYS A 284 -16.16 -8.45 -3.90
N VAL A 285 -15.82 -7.20 -3.62
CA VAL A 285 -16.63 -6.33 -2.78
C VAL A 285 -17.61 -5.58 -3.68
N GLN A 286 -18.90 -5.77 -3.45
CA GLN A 286 -19.97 -5.06 -4.16
C GLN A 286 -20.66 -4.08 -3.21
N ALA A 287 -20.73 -2.81 -3.60
CA ALA A 287 -21.60 -1.86 -2.92
C ALA A 287 -23.06 -2.17 -3.29
N SER A 288 -23.90 -2.44 -2.30
CA SER A 288 -25.35 -2.54 -2.50
C SER A 288 -25.87 -1.20 -3.04
N ARG A 289 -26.54 -1.24 -4.20
CA ARG A 289 -27.17 -0.05 -4.82
C ARG A 289 -28.29 0.51 -3.95
#